data_AF-A0A6J4UMY5-F1
#
_entry.id   AF-A0A6J4UMY5-F1
#
_cell.length_a   1.000
_cell.length_b   1.000
_cell.length_c   1.000
_cell.angle_alpha   90.00
_cell.angle_beta   90.00
_cell.angle_gamma   90.00
#
_symmetry.space_group_name_H-M   'P 1'
#
loop_
_entity.id
_entity.type
_entity.pdbx_description
1 polymer ?
#
loop_
_entity_poly.entity_id
_entity_poly.type
_entity_poly.pdbx_seq_one_letter_code
_entity_poly.pdbx_strand_id
1 'polypeptide(L)'
;MIEGDARATQRTGTALSDSGFSATLLNLAPYLLTLATVVTVVLYIVPASVLRSDERASWWSDWANYTAPLAGLLVAAVVGVVAAWLNRDQAAPDRVQPRSYGELCERWSALDARVEKICPSANLEGLGGDAATPPVGSVATAPGSAAAPETEAMDTTAAPATDPTTPGPDPGLALGREIACAEARVHRDYIATELGLVPGSNERGPRTTGTRWVLGTGFVDAWTRLHAAEAALFLVAPVELVIGAALHDEMRLKGSPIQNADDQLHKLRWAVHVLGGTGYLTPASQPPAIGAEDRTPAALTQARVALRGVRLAIEEFRDARRDALVRARNNLTWTGMVTGILAYALLGTAILVEAPSEAVVTALVFYLVGAVVGLFGQLGINAHSTGETEDDFGLSQARLLYSPMLSGLAAVGGVVTTTMLYATLNGPILTAPADIPVVATATTGATATTPSPTGLAGFVTPIATGATLPAATASAGAGTASPAGRASPTASATARATATATVTPTATGNLPRTATGTATAVPASGATAPGPTGTPDETTPALEIPALRDIFDLNQDRFGLVLAAIFGLTPGLLIDRLQGQANRYKSDLQRTNAQ
;
A
#
# COMPACT_ATOMS: atom_id res chain seq x y z
N MET A 1 -26.04 -35.33 -16.82
CA MET A 1 -25.27 -36.47 -16.26
C MET A 1 -23.79 -36.49 -16.72
N ILE A 2 -23.28 -35.55 -17.54
CA ILE A 2 -21.83 -35.50 -17.88
C ILE A 2 -21.34 -34.04 -17.88
N GLU A 3 -21.40 -33.34 -16.74
CA GLU A 3 -20.75 -32.01 -16.59
C GLU A 3 -20.57 -31.58 -15.12
N GLY A 4 -20.27 -32.52 -14.22
CA GLY A 4 -20.26 -32.29 -12.76
C GLY A 4 -18.87 -32.17 -12.09
N ASP A 5 -17.82 -32.75 -12.67
CA ASP A 5 -16.63 -33.16 -11.89
C ASP A 5 -15.36 -32.31 -12.07
N ALA A 6 -15.39 -31.29 -12.93
CA ALA A 6 -14.20 -30.49 -13.26
C ALA A 6 -13.75 -29.50 -12.16
N ARG A 7 -14.53 -29.31 -11.09
CA ARG A 7 -14.22 -28.37 -9.98
C ARG A 7 -13.74 -29.04 -8.69
N ALA A 8 -13.90 -30.36 -8.55
CA ALA A 8 -13.37 -31.10 -7.40
C ALA A 8 -11.85 -31.37 -7.52
N THR A 9 -11.37 -31.57 -8.75
CA THR A 9 -9.97 -31.95 -9.05
C THR A 9 -8.97 -30.80 -8.95
N GLN A 10 -9.40 -29.54 -8.78
CA GLN A 10 -8.50 -28.40 -8.56
C GLN A 10 -8.09 -28.23 -7.07
N ARG A 11 -8.58 -29.09 -6.16
CA ARG A 11 -8.24 -29.04 -4.72
C ARG A 11 -7.10 -29.95 -4.26
N THR A 12 -6.58 -30.82 -5.13
CA THR A 12 -5.55 -31.82 -4.74
C THR A 12 -4.19 -31.64 -5.44
N GLY A 13 -4.08 -30.71 -6.39
CA GLY A 13 -2.79 -30.28 -6.95
C GLY A 13 -2.11 -29.25 -6.04
N THR A 14 -0.94 -29.61 -5.49
CA THR A 14 0.04 -28.74 -4.79
C THR A 14 -0.32 -28.15 -3.40
N ALA A 15 -1.12 -28.85 -2.59
CA ALA A 15 -1.27 -28.60 -1.15
C ALA A 15 0.01 -28.86 -0.28
N LEU A 16 1.19 -28.81 -0.89
CA LEU A 16 2.50 -29.16 -0.31
C LEU A 16 3.63 -28.19 -0.70
N SER A 17 3.32 -27.08 -1.38
CA SER A 17 4.31 -26.04 -1.72
C SER A 17 4.42 -24.95 -0.64
N ASP A 18 4.71 -25.38 0.60
CA ASP A 18 5.46 -24.62 1.61
C ASP A 18 5.12 -23.11 1.76
N SER A 19 3.84 -22.81 2.02
CA SER A 19 3.32 -21.43 2.17
C SER A 19 4.02 -20.64 3.28
N GLY A 20 4.41 -21.30 4.38
CA GLY A 20 5.18 -20.70 5.46
C GLY A 20 6.62 -20.36 5.06
N PHE A 21 7.32 -21.25 4.35
CA PHE A 21 8.70 -21.03 3.92
C PHE A 21 8.83 -19.83 2.96
N SER A 22 7.98 -19.79 1.93
CA SER A 22 7.97 -18.69 0.96
C SER A 22 7.61 -17.33 1.61
N ALA A 23 6.67 -17.33 2.56
CA ALA A 23 6.31 -16.16 3.35
C ALA A 23 7.46 -15.67 4.25
N THR A 24 8.14 -16.58 4.93
CA THR A 24 9.30 -16.26 5.78
C THR A 24 10.47 -15.74 4.94
N LEU A 25 10.75 -16.33 3.77
CA LEU A 25 11.79 -15.87 2.86
C LEU A 25 11.47 -14.45 2.31
N LEU A 26 10.20 -14.18 1.96
CA LEU A 26 9.76 -12.85 1.53
C LEU A 26 9.88 -11.80 2.66
N ASN A 27 9.61 -12.17 3.91
CA ASN A 27 9.82 -11.31 5.07
C ASN A 27 11.32 -11.05 5.36
N LEU A 28 12.17 -12.05 5.11
CA LEU A 28 13.62 -11.96 5.32
C LEU A 28 14.37 -11.26 4.18
N ALA A 29 13.80 -11.18 2.98
CA ALA A 29 14.42 -10.67 1.76
C ALA A 29 15.27 -9.38 1.93
N PRO A 30 14.79 -8.28 2.58
CA PRO A 30 15.64 -7.09 2.75
C PRO A 30 16.84 -7.34 3.66
N TYR A 31 16.71 -8.14 4.72
CA TYR A 31 17.82 -8.49 5.60
C TYR A 31 18.87 -9.35 4.87
N LEU A 32 18.41 -10.31 4.05
CA LEU A 32 19.30 -11.13 3.23
C LEU A 32 20.08 -10.30 2.22
N LEU A 33 19.44 -9.29 1.61
CA LEU A 33 20.12 -8.34 0.75
C LEU A 33 21.17 -7.51 1.51
N THR A 34 20.85 -6.98 2.70
CA THR A 34 21.86 -6.27 3.50
C THR A 34 23.02 -7.16 3.91
N LEU A 35 22.76 -8.44 4.22
CA LEU A 35 23.79 -9.44 4.51
C LEU A 35 24.67 -9.71 3.29
N ALA A 36 24.09 -9.86 2.10
CA ALA A 36 24.85 -10.02 0.85
C ALA A 36 25.79 -8.83 0.62
N THR A 37 25.28 -7.59 0.75
CA THR A 37 26.07 -6.37 0.64
C THR A 37 27.23 -6.35 1.63
N VAL A 38 26.99 -6.61 2.92
CA VAL A 38 28.03 -6.61 3.95
C VAL A 38 29.09 -7.68 3.68
N VAL A 39 28.71 -8.90 3.33
CA VAL A 39 29.66 -9.99 3.02
C VAL A 39 30.50 -9.64 1.79
N THR A 40 29.89 -9.12 0.72
CA THR A 40 30.60 -8.69 -0.49
C THR A 40 31.60 -7.57 -0.19
N VAL A 41 31.19 -6.54 0.57
CA VAL A 41 32.07 -5.42 0.96
C VAL A 41 33.21 -5.89 1.86
N VAL A 42 32.95 -6.79 2.82
CA VAL A 42 33.99 -7.34 3.70
C VAL A 42 34.98 -8.21 2.93
N LEU A 43 34.52 -9.10 2.05
CA LEU A 43 35.40 -9.93 1.22
C LEU A 43 36.21 -9.13 0.21
N TYR A 44 35.70 -7.98 -0.22
CA TYR A 44 36.38 -7.07 -1.13
C TYR A 44 37.42 -6.18 -0.41
N ILE A 45 37.10 -5.65 0.78
CA ILE A 45 37.99 -4.76 1.53
C ILE A 45 39.08 -5.52 2.30
N VAL A 46 38.77 -6.69 2.89
CA VAL A 46 39.74 -7.44 3.69
C VAL A 46 40.87 -7.93 2.78
N PRO A 47 42.10 -7.40 2.91
CA PRO A 47 43.16 -7.72 1.95
C PRO A 47 43.58 -9.18 2.12
N ALA A 48 43.97 -9.81 1.00
CA ALA A 48 44.42 -11.21 0.98
C ALA A 48 45.58 -11.50 1.97
N SER A 49 46.32 -10.46 2.37
CA SER A 49 47.36 -10.51 3.41
C SER A 49 46.86 -10.87 4.82
N VAL A 50 45.56 -10.80 5.09
CA VAL A 50 44.96 -11.29 6.35
C VAL A 50 44.67 -12.79 6.29
N LEU A 51 44.35 -13.34 5.11
CA LEU A 51 44.04 -14.76 4.88
C LEU A 51 45.30 -15.62 4.66
N ARG A 52 46.38 -15.30 5.39
CA ARG A 52 47.73 -15.89 5.25
C ARG A 52 47.75 -17.43 5.27
N SER A 53 47.89 -18.00 4.08
CA SER A 53 48.58 -19.27 3.83
C SER A 53 49.20 -19.15 2.43
N ASP A 54 50.53 -19.21 2.34
CA ASP A 54 51.29 -18.49 1.29
C ASP A 54 51.04 -18.95 -0.17
N GLU A 55 50.50 -20.15 -0.40
CA GLU A 55 50.09 -20.60 -1.75
C GLU A 55 48.66 -20.20 -2.13
N ARG A 56 47.81 -19.84 -1.15
CA ARG A 56 46.41 -19.42 -1.40
C ARG A 56 46.25 -17.91 -1.56
N ALA A 57 47.33 -17.14 -1.60
CA ALA A 57 47.25 -15.68 -1.77
C ALA A 57 47.10 -15.26 -3.24
N SER A 58 47.79 -15.92 -4.18
CA SER A 58 47.84 -15.52 -5.60
C SER A 58 46.55 -15.82 -6.37
N TRP A 59 45.97 -17.01 -6.24
CA TRP A 59 44.67 -17.30 -6.88
C TRP A 59 43.54 -16.41 -6.36
N TRP A 60 43.67 -15.87 -5.14
CA TRP A 60 42.64 -15.00 -4.57
C TRP A 60 42.71 -13.58 -5.14
N SER A 61 43.90 -13.04 -5.46
CA SER A 61 44.00 -11.73 -6.13
C SER A 61 43.35 -11.72 -7.50
N ASP A 62 43.54 -12.79 -8.28
CA ASP A 62 43.07 -12.88 -9.67
C ASP A 62 41.54 -13.06 -9.77
N TRP A 63 40.91 -13.57 -8.70
CA TRP A 63 39.48 -13.91 -8.69
C TRP A 63 38.64 -13.09 -7.69
N ALA A 64 39.24 -12.30 -6.79
CA ALA A 64 38.54 -11.54 -5.74
C ALA A 64 37.35 -10.72 -6.27
N ASN A 65 37.53 -10.01 -7.38
CA ASN A 65 36.51 -9.14 -7.99
C ASN A 65 35.26 -9.93 -8.42
N TYR A 66 35.42 -11.20 -8.83
CA TYR A 66 34.31 -12.08 -9.22
C TYR A 66 33.77 -12.88 -8.03
N THR A 67 34.63 -13.34 -7.11
CA THR A 67 34.23 -14.21 -6.01
C THR A 67 33.52 -13.47 -4.90
N ALA A 68 33.87 -12.22 -4.59
CA ALA A 68 33.22 -11.43 -3.54
C ALA A 68 31.69 -11.27 -3.74
N PRO A 69 31.17 -10.77 -4.88
CA PRO A 69 29.72 -10.61 -5.08
C PRO A 69 28.97 -11.95 -5.20
N LEU A 70 29.61 -13.00 -5.71
CA LEU A 70 29.03 -14.34 -5.76
C LEU A 70 28.96 -14.98 -4.37
N ALA A 71 29.99 -14.81 -3.54
CA ALA A 71 30.03 -15.29 -2.17
C ALA A 71 29.01 -14.58 -1.28
N GLY A 72 28.83 -13.26 -1.43
CA GLY A 72 27.78 -12.51 -0.73
C GLY A 72 26.38 -13.03 -1.04
N LEU A 73 26.07 -13.24 -2.32
CA LEU A 73 24.81 -13.85 -2.74
C LEU A 73 24.63 -15.29 -2.24
N LEU A 74 25.68 -16.11 -2.29
CA LEU A 74 25.63 -17.50 -1.81
C LEU A 74 25.39 -17.57 -0.31
N VAL A 75 26.11 -16.78 0.50
CA VAL A 75 25.93 -16.71 1.95
C VAL A 75 24.52 -16.24 2.28
N ALA A 76 24.02 -15.19 1.62
CA ALA A 76 22.66 -14.71 1.83
C ALA A 76 21.60 -15.76 1.42
N ALA A 77 21.80 -16.50 0.33
CA ALA A 77 20.90 -17.57 -0.07
C ALA A 77 20.87 -18.73 0.93
N VAL A 78 22.05 -19.19 1.40
CA VAL A 78 22.15 -20.27 2.40
C VAL A 78 21.53 -19.84 3.73
N VAL A 79 21.87 -18.65 4.24
CA VAL A 79 21.29 -18.10 5.47
C VAL A 79 19.78 -17.90 5.32
N GLY A 80 19.31 -17.45 4.15
CA GLY A 80 17.90 -17.31 3.84
C GLY A 80 17.13 -18.63 3.88
N VAL A 81 17.64 -19.68 3.23
CA VAL A 81 17.03 -21.02 3.24
C VAL A 81 17.03 -21.61 4.65
N VAL A 82 18.16 -21.54 5.38
CA VAL A 82 18.26 -22.05 6.75
C VAL A 82 17.32 -21.28 7.69
N ALA A 83 17.31 -19.95 7.64
CA ALA A 83 16.44 -19.13 8.47
C ALA A 83 14.96 -19.35 8.13
N ALA A 84 14.60 -19.45 6.85
CA ALA A 84 13.22 -19.73 6.44
C ALA A 84 12.76 -21.15 6.80
N TRP A 85 13.66 -22.13 6.83
CA TRP A 85 13.38 -23.49 7.32
C TRP A 85 13.21 -23.54 8.84
N LEU A 86 14.08 -22.86 9.61
CA LEU A 86 13.99 -22.77 11.08
C LEU A 86 12.80 -21.93 11.57
N ASN A 87 12.34 -20.97 10.76
CA ASN A 87 11.31 -19.99 11.14
C ASN A 87 10.03 -20.10 10.30
N ARG A 88 9.68 -21.30 9.80
CA ARG A 88 8.42 -21.54 9.05
C ARG A 88 7.18 -21.07 9.82
N ASP A 89 7.18 -21.19 11.14
CA ASP A 89 6.08 -20.78 12.02
C ASP A 89 5.98 -19.26 12.23
N GLN A 90 7.00 -18.47 11.86
CA GLN A 90 6.92 -17.01 11.97
C GLN A 90 5.98 -16.37 10.93
N ALA A 91 5.54 -17.14 9.92
CA ALA A 91 4.46 -16.75 9.00
C ALA A 91 3.04 -17.03 9.55
N ALA A 92 2.92 -17.43 10.83
CA ALA A 92 1.63 -17.52 11.53
C ALA A 92 1.13 -16.13 11.96
N PRO A 93 -0.19 -15.88 11.97
CA PRO A 93 -0.73 -14.55 12.24
C PRO A 93 -0.39 -14.02 13.65
N ASP A 94 -0.30 -14.89 14.65
CA ASP A 94 0.12 -14.50 16.01
C ASP A 94 1.58 -14.05 16.12
N ARG A 95 2.43 -14.41 15.15
CA ARG A 95 3.84 -14.00 15.09
C ARG A 95 4.05 -12.76 14.22
N VAL A 96 3.36 -12.68 13.10
CA VAL A 96 3.46 -11.52 12.18
C VAL A 96 2.89 -10.26 12.82
N GLN A 97 1.71 -10.33 13.45
CA GLN A 97 1.02 -9.17 14.00
C GLN A 97 0.22 -9.55 15.26
N PRO A 98 0.90 -9.82 16.40
CA PRO A 98 0.27 -10.36 17.61
C PRO A 98 -0.89 -9.51 18.13
N ARG A 99 -0.83 -8.19 17.93
CA ARG A 99 -1.88 -7.24 18.36
C ARG A 99 -3.17 -7.41 17.56
N SER A 100 -3.10 -7.26 16.23
CA SER A 100 -4.25 -7.49 15.34
C SER A 100 -4.80 -8.92 15.44
N TYR A 101 -3.94 -9.92 15.62
CA TYR A 101 -4.39 -11.30 15.87
C TYR A 101 -5.17 -11.43 17.19
N GLY A 102 -4.68 -10.83 18.28
CA GLY A 102 -5.36 -10.84 19.58
C GLY A 102 -6.74 -10.17 19.52
N GLU A 103 -6.83 -8.99 18.92
CA GLU A 103 -8.09 -8.26 18.74
C GLU A 103 -9.11 -9.03 17.87
N LEU A 104 -8.64 -9.68 16.80
CA LEU A 104 -9.47 -10.55 15.97
C LEU A 104 -9.98 -11.77 16.75
N CYS A 105 -9.13 -12.43 17.55
CA CYS A 105 -9.55 -13.56 18.37
C CYS A 105 -10.59 -13.14 19.43
N GLU A 106 -10.38 -11.99 20.08
CA GLU A 106 -11.31 -11.43 21.06
C GLU A 106 -12.67 -11.13 20.41
N ARG A 107 -12.70 -10.33 19.33
CA ARG A 107 -13.95 -10.00 18.63
C ARG A 107 -14.61 -11.20 17.96
N TRP A 108 -13.84 -12.18 17.48
CA TRP A 108 -14.39 -13.44 16.96
C TRP A 108 -15.06 -14.24 18.08
N SER A 109 -14.49 -14.32 19.28
CA SER A 109 -15.12 -15.02 20.41
C SER A 109 -16.44 -14.36 20.83
N ALA A 110 -16.49 -13.02 20.82
CA ALA A 110 -17.71 -12.26 21.03
C ALA A 110 -18.74 -12.46 19.90
N LEU A 111 -18.30 -12.66 18.64
CA LEU A 111 -19.18 -13.04 17.54
C LEU A 111 -19.72 -14.47 17.73
N ASP A 112 -18.89 -15.45 18.07
CA ASP A 112 -19.28 -16.85 18.24
C ASP A 112 -20.39 -16.99 19.29
N ALA A 113 -20.18 -16.43 20.48
CA ALA A 113 -21.17 -16.42 21.56
C ALA A 113 -22.48 -15.69 21.16
N ARG A 114 -22.41 -14.67 20.29
CA ARG A 114 -23.61 -13.99 19.74
C ARG A 114 -24.32 -14.86 18.69
N VAL A 115 -23.58 -15.53 17.82
CA VAL A 115 -24.13 -16.44 16.80
C VAL A 115 -24.80 -17.63 17.49
N GLU A 116 -24.16 -18.28 18.46
CA GLU A 116 -24.75 -19.39 19.22
C GLU A 116 -26.05 -18.97 19.92
N LYS A 117 -26.06 -17.81 20.59
CA LYS A 117 -27.22 -17.30 21.33
C LYS A 117 -28.39 -16.84 20.45
N ILE A 118 -28.12 -16.17 19.33
CA ILE A 118 -29.16 -15.57 18.47
C ILE A 118 -29.62 -16.54 17.37
N CYS A 119 -28.68 -17.35 16.89
CA CYS A 119 -28.85 -18.34 15.85
C CYS A 119 -28.48 -19.73 16.39
N PRO A 120 -29.26 -20.28 17.34
CA PRO A 120 -29.05 -21.66 17.78
C PRO A 120 -29.12 -22.59 16.57
N SER A 121 -28.28 -23.61 16.54
CA SER A 121 -28.41 -24.72 15.60
C SER A 121 -29.68 -25.49 15.97
N ALA A 122 -30.84 -25.04 15.48
CA ALA A 122 -32.06 -25.82 15.51
C ALA A 122 -31.73 -27.21 14.96
N ASN A 123 -32.07 -28.25 15.71
CA ASN A 123 -31.65 -29.62 15.41
C ASN A 123 -32.19 -30.05 14.04
N LEU A 124 -31.36 -29.89 13.00
CA LEU A 124 -31.62 -30.42 11.65
C LEU A 124 -31.69 -31.95 11.64
N GLU A 125 -31.32 -32.61 12.75
CA GLU A 125 -31.66 -34.01 13.06
C GLU A 125 -33.17 -34.31 12.90
N GLY A 126 -34.05 -33.32 13.12
CA GLY A 126 -35.50 -33.47 12.88
C GLY A 126 -35.94 -33.41 11.41
N LEU A 127 -35.05 -33.00 10.50
CA LEU A 127 -35.27 -32.94 9.05
C LEU A 127 -34.25 -33.82 8.27
N GLY A 128 -33.52 -34.68 8.99
CA GLY A 128 -32.44 -35.51 8.48
C GLY A 128 -32.91 -36.70 7.62
N GLY A 129 -33.49 -36.42 6.46
CA GLY A 129 -33.60 -37.36 5.35
C GLY A 129 -32.58 -37.02 4.25
N ASP A 130 -31.38 -37.60 4.32
CA ASP A 130 -30.38 -37.77 3.25
C ASP A 130 -30.01 -36.55 2.36
N ALA A 131 -30.30 -35.32 2.79
CA ALA A 131 -29.90 -34.11 2.09
C ALA A 131 -28.38 -33.84 2.26
N ALA A 132 -27.59 -34.44 1.38
CA ALA A 132 -26.17 -34.14 1.23
C ALA A 132 -25.93 -32.63 1.10
N THR A 133 -24.84 -32.16 1.71
CA THR A 133 -24.41 -30.75 1.74
C THR A 133 -24.57 -30.10 0.35
N PRO A 134 -25.43 -29.07 0.17
CA PRO A 134 -25.56 -28.45 -1.14
C PRO A 134 -24.22 -27.82 -1.51
N PRO A 135 -23.68 -28.08 -2.73
CA PRO A 135 -22.43 -27.47 -3.14
C PRO A 135 -22.63 -25.95 -3.21
N VAL A 136 -21.77 -25.20 -2.52
CA VAL A 136 -21.73 -23.73 -2.60
C VAL A 136 -21.30 -23.34 -4.00
N GLY A 137 -22.28 -23.21 -4.90
CA GLY A 137 -22.10 -23.00 -6.32
C GLY A 137 -22.96 -21.84 -6.81
N SER A 138 -22.29 -20.81 -7.34
CA SER A 138 -22.84 -19.77 -8.22
C SER A 138 -24.19 -19.14 -7.82
N VAL A 139 -24.13 -17.91 -7.31
CA VAL A 139 -25.22 -16.95 -7.46
C VAL A 139 -25.55 -16.86 -8.96
N ALA A 140 -26.72 -17.36 -9.35
CA ALA A 140 -27.14 -17.37 -10.74
C ALA A 140 -27.71 -15.99 -11.12
N THR A 141 -27.06 -15.32 -12.06
CA THR A 141 -27.61 -14.13 -12.72
C THR A 141 -28.83 -14.54 -13.54
N ALA A 142 -30.00 -13.99 -13.24
CA ALA A 142 -31.22 -14.28 -13.99
C ALA A 142 -31.23 -13.58 -15.36
N PRO A 143 -31.47 -14.30 -16.48
CA PRO A 143 -32.01 -13.72 -17.70
C PRO A 143 -33.55 -13.65 -17.61
N GLY A 144 -34.16 -12.64 -18.23
CA GLY A 144 -35.59 -12.38 -18.08
C GLY A 144 -36.51 -13.08 -19.09
N SER A 145 -37.80 -13.06 -18.76
CA SER A 145 -38.95 -12.91 -19.67
C SER A 145 -39.07 -13.84 -20.89
N ALA A 146 -39.92 -14.86 -20.80
CA ALA A 146 -40.97 -15.13 -21.81
C ALA A 146 -42.03 -16.16 -21.34
N ALA A 147 -43.26 -15.96 -21.85
CA ALA A 147 -44.35 -16.94 -22.06
C ALA A 147 -45.05 -17.61 -20.85
N ALA A 148 -46.37 -17.39 -20.79
CA ALA A 148 -47.33 -18.25 -20.09
C ALA A 148 -47.70 -19.49 -20.95
N PRO A 149 -48.37 -20.49 -20.37
CA PRO A 149 -49.67 -20.88 -20.91
C PRO A 149 -50.77 -21.08 -19.84
N GLU A 150 -51.97 -21.41 -20.32
CA GLU A 150 -53.24 -21.36 -19.60
C GLU A 150 -53.56 -22.58 -18.70
N THR A 151 -54.40 -22.32 -17.70
CA THR A 151 -55.42 -23.19 -17.07
C THR A 151 -55.21 -24.71 -16.97
N GLU A 152 -55.25 -25.21 -15.73
CA GLU A 152 -56.06 -26.39 -15.40
C GLU A 152 -56.76 -26.18 -14.05
N ALA A 153 -58.01 -26.61 -13.95
CA ALA A 153 -58.85 -26.42 -12.76
C ALA A 153 -58.76 -27.65 -11.85
N MET A 154 -58.54 -27.45 -10.54
CA MET A 154 -58.50 -28.55 -9.58
C MET A 154 -59.25 -28.25 -8.28
N ASP A 155 -60.18 -29.17 -8.03
CA ASP A 155 -61.11 -29.43 -6.94
C ASP A 155 -60.97 -28.69 -5.58
N THR A 156 -62.12 -28.34 -5.01
CA THR A 156 -62.24 -27.56 -3.75
C THR A 156 -62.73 -28.44 -2.60
N THR A 157 -61.84 -29.20 -1.97
CA THR A 157 -62.17 -29.96 -0.75
C THR A 157 -61.94 -29.09 0.49
N ALA A 158 -63.00 -28.74 1.20
CA ALA A 158 -62.95 -27.84 2.35
C ALA A 158 -62.25 -28.47 3.57
N ALA A 159 -61.13 -27.89 4.00
CA ALA A 159 -60.49 -28.18 5.28
C ALA A 159 -61.22 -27.47 6.45
N PRO A 160 -61.22 -28.04 7.66
CA PRO A 160 -61.95 -27.47 8.80
C PRO A 160 -61.36 -26.12 9.24
N ALA A 161 -62.25 -25.18 9.56
CA ALA A 161 -61.89 -23.82 9.96
C ALA A 161 -61.08 -23.80 11.27
N THR A 162 -59.81 -23.42 11.18
CA THR A 162 -58.98 -23.03 12.33
C THR A 162 -59.27 -21.59 12.75
N ASP A 163 -59.09 -21.30 14.03
CA ASP A 163 -59.41 -20.00 14.64
C ASP A 163 -58.61 -18.85 13.98
N PRO A 164 -59.26 -17.86 13.35
CA PRO A 164 -58.59 -16.82 12.56
C PRO A 164 -57.94 -15.72 13.41
N THR A 165 -57.96 -15.80 14.75
CA THR A 165 -57.56 -14.69 15.63
C THR A 165 -56.07 -14.63 15.96
N THR A 166 -55.27 -15.65 15.61
CA THR A 166 -53.81 -15.62 15.78
C THR A 166 -53.12 -15.50 14.41
N PRO A 167 -52.59 -14.32 14.01
CA PRO A 167 -51.82 -14.22 12.77
C PRO A 167 -50.59 -15.11 12.86
N GLY A 168 -50.50 -16.10 11.98
CA GLY A 168 -49.36 -17.01 11.90
C GLY A 168 -48.04 -16.26 11.65
N PRO A 169 -46.89 -16.83 12.05
CA PRO A 169 -45.60 -16.21 11.79
C PRO A 169 -45.40 -16.00 10.29
N ASP A 170 -45.06 -14.77 9.89
CA ASP A 170 -44.83 -14.41 8.49
C ASP A 170 -43.71 -15.31 7.90
N PRO A 171 -44.00 -16.14 6.87
CA PRO A 171 -43.04 -17.08 6.33
C PRO A 171 -41.84 -16.38 5.67
N GLY A 172 -42.02 -15.16 5.15
CA GLY A 172 -40.91 -14.36 4.61
C GLY A 172 -39.94 -13.91 5.70
N LEU A 173 -40.46 -13.58 6.89
CA LEU A 173 -39.65 -13.22 8.06
C LEU A 173 -38.87 -14.43 8.59
N ALA A 174 -39.46 -15.62 8.59
CA ALA A 174 -38.77 -16.85 8.99
C ALA A 174 -37.57 -17.15 8.07
N LEU A 175 -37.78 -17.14 6.75
CA LEU A 175 -36.73 -17.37 5.76
C LEU A 175 -35.61 -16.32 5.83
N GLY A 176 -35.96 -15.04 5.98
CA GLY A 176 -34.99 -13.96 6.12
C GLY A 176 -34.09 -14.10 7.36
N ARG A 177 -34.62 -14.64 8.46
CA ARG A 177 -33.84 -14.95 9.67
C ARG A 177 -32.89 -16.13 9.47
N GLU A 178 -33.35 -17.19 8.80
CA GLU A 178 -32.52 -18.35 8.50
C GLU A 178 -31.32 -17.99 7.61
N ILE A 179 -31.57 -17.23 6.53
CA ILE A 179 -30.52 -16.74 5.61
C ILE A 179 -29.49 -15.89 6.38
N ALA A 180 -29.93 -14.96 7.21
CA ALA A 180 -29.02 -14.11 8.01
C ALA A 180 -28.17 -14.92 9.01
N CYS A 181 -28.76 -15.95 9.63
CA CYS A 181 -28.04 -16.87 10.51
C CYS A 181 -27.02 -17.74 9.76
N ALA A 182 -27.38 -18.24 8.57
CA ALA A 182 -26.47 -19.00 7.71
C ALA A 182 -25.28 -18.14 7.24
N GLU A 183 -25.55 -16.90 6.79
CA GLU A 183 -24.52 -15.92 6.40
C GLU A 183 -23.53 -15.65 7.55
N ALA A 184 -24.04 -15.35 8.76
CA ALA A 184 -23.20 -15.09 9.92
C ALA A 184 -22.32 -16.30 10.31
N ARG A 185 -22.86 -17.54 10.26
CA ARG A 185 -22.08 -18.77 10.52
C ARG A 185 -20.99 -18.99 9.48
N VAL A 186 -21.29 -18.87 8.18
CA VAL A 186 -20.30 -19.05 7.10
C VAL A 186 -19.09 -18.12 7.28
N HIS A 187 -19.33 -16.85 7.64
CA HIS A 187 -18.26 -15.91 7.92
C HIS A 187 -17.50 -16.25 9.22
N ARG A 188 -18.20 -16.57 10.31
CA ARG A 188 -17.60 -17.00 11.59
C ARG A 188 -16.68 -18.22 11.42
N ASP A 189 -17.16 -19.25 10.75
CA ASP A 189 -16.49 -20.55 10.61
C ASP A 189 -15.26 -20.44 9.70
N TYR A 190 -15.32 -19.56 8.69
CA TYR A 190 -14.15 -19.18 7.90
C TYR A 190 -13.07 -18.54 8.79
N ILE A 191 -13.42 -17.52 9.58
CA ILE A 191 -12.46 -16.83 10.46
C ILE A 191 -11.88 -17.80 11.49
N ALA A 192 -12.70 -18.71 12.03
CA ALA A 192 -12.26 -19.74 12.95
C ALA A 192 -11.18 -20.64 12.33
N THR A 193 -11.48 -21.18 11.15
CA THR A 193 -10.54 -22.03 10.36
C THR A 193 -9.24 -21.29 10.06
N GLU A 194 -9.34 -20.01 9.67
CA GLU A 194 -8.21 -19.16 9.31
C GLU A 194 -7.25 -18.88 10.46
N LEU A 195 -7.80 -18.54 11.63
CA LEU A 195 -7.06 -18.20 12.84
C LEU A 195 -6.62 -19.44 13.66
N GLY A 196 -7.09 -20.64 13.31
CA GLY A 196 -6.84 -21.86 14.08
C GLY A 196 -7.67 -21.91 15.38
N LEU A 197 -8.90 -21.40 15.34
CA LEU A 197 -9.88 -21.44 16.43
C LEU A 197 -10.95 -22.49 16.12
N VAL A 198 -11.49 -23.13 17.16
CA VAL A 198 -12.54 -24.14 17.03
C VAL A 198 -13.85 -23.57 17.62
N PRO A 199 -14.93 -23.42 16.83
CA PRO A 199 -16.20 -22.88 17.32
C PRO A 199 -16.74 -23.64 18.55
N GLY A 200 -17.22 -22.92 19.55
CA GLY A 200 -17.74 -23.51 20.78
C GLY A 200 -16.70 -24.21 21.69
N SER A 201 -15.40 -24.05 21.44
CA SER A 201 -14.35 -24.64 22.28
C SER A 201 -13.21 -23.67 22.57
N ASN A 202 -12.47 -23.93 23.66
CA ASN A 202 -11.26 -23.20 24.01
C ASN A 202 -9.98 -23.80 23.37
N GLU A 203 -10.13 -24.83 22.54
CA GLU A 203 -9.01 -25.51 21.90
C GLU A 203 -8.56 -24.76 20.64
N ARG A 204 -7.25 -24.77 20.38
CA ARG A 204 -6.67 -24.18 19.17
C ARG A 204 -6.43 -25.28 18.14
N GLY A 205 -7.07 -25.14 16.99
CA GLY A 205 -6.81 -25.97 15.82
C GLY A 205 -5.46 -25.68 15.16
N PRO A 206 -5.10 -26.43 14.10
CA PRO A 206 -3.96 -26.10 13.26
C PRO A 206 -4.14 -24.71 12.65
N ARG A 207 -3.12 -23.85 12.78
CA ARG A 207 -3.16 -22.47 12.28
C ARG A 207 -2.83 -22.44 10.79
N THR A 208 -3.47 -21.55 10.03
CA THR A 208 -3.04 -21.31 8.65
C THR A 208 -1.76 -20.45 8.65
N THR A 209 -0.68 -20.94 8.05
CA THR A 209 0.54 -20.17 7.80
C THR A 209 0.62 -19.79 6.32
N GLY A 210 1.10 -18.59 6.01
CA GLY A 210 1.24 -18.20 4.60
C GLY A 210 1.50 -16.73 4.31
N THR A 211 1.78 -16.47 3.04
CA THR A 211 2.16 -15.14 2.51
C THR A 211 1.11 -14.07 2.80
N ARG A 212 -0.19 -14.42 2.78
CA ARG A 212 -1.28 -13.49 3.10
C ARG A 212 -1.19 -12.86 4.50
N TRP A 213 -0.64 -13.56 5.49
CA TRP A 213 -0.46 -13.00 6.83
C TRP A 213 0.71 -12.02 6.85
N VAL A 214 1.86 -12.42 6.29
CA VAL A 214 3.04 -11.56 6.14
C VAL A 214 2.72 -10.29 5.34
N LEU A 215 1.95 -10.41 4.25
CA LEU A 215 1.48 -9.32 3.39
C LEU A 215 0.28 -8.54 3.95
N GLY A 216 -0.24 -8.88 5.14
CA GLY A 216 -1.38 -8.19 5.78
C GLY A 216 -2.76 -8.51 5.20
N THR A 217 -2.87 -9.05 3.98
CA THR A 217 -4.15 -9.28 3.29
C THR A 217 -5.06 -10.32 3.98
N GLY A 218 -4.48 -11.29 4.69
CA GLY A 218 -5.24 -12.25 5.49
C GLY A 218 -5.98 -11.59 6.67
N PHE A 219 -5.35 -10.60 7.32
CA PHE A 219 -5.99 -9.83 8.39
C PHE A 219 -7.14 -8.99 7.84
N VAL A 220 -6.97 -8.36 6.67
CA VAL A 220 -8.04 -7.58 6.02
C VAL A 220 -9.24 -8.46 5.67
N ASP A 221 -9.05 -9.64 5.06
CA ASP A 221 -10.16 -10.55 4.76
C ASP A 221 -10.86 -11.07 6.03
N ALA A 222 -10.11 -11.38 7.09
CA ALA A 222 -10.68 -11.75 8.39
C ALA A 222 -11.54 -10.61 9.00
N TRP A 223 -11.05 -9.37 8.95
CA TRP A 223 -11.79 -8.18 9.40
C TRP A 223 -13.08 -7.95 8.60
N THR A 224 -13.00 -7.94 7.27
CA THR A 224 -14.16 -7.77 6.38
C THR A 224 -15.25 -8.81 6.65
N ARG A 225 -14.86 -10.07 6.89
CA ARG A 225 -15.81 -11.16 7.19
C ARG A 225 -16.39 -11.06 8.58
N LEU A 226 -15.61 -10.65 9.57
CA LEU A 226 -16.09 -10.40 10.94
C LEU A 226 -17.18 -9.31 10.92
N HIS A 227 -16.92 -8.23 10.19
CA HIS A 227 -17.87 -7.15 9.99
C HIS A 227 -19.12 -7.57 9.20
N ALA A 228 -18.96 -8.37 8.14
CA ALA A 228 -20.10 -8.93 7.40
C ALA A 228 -20.99 -9.81 8.28
N ALA A 229 -20.40 -10.68 9.12
CA ALA A 229 -21.13 -11.50 10.09
C ALA A 229 -21.87 -10.65 11.13
N GLU A 230 -21.21 -9.64 11.71
CA GLU A 230 -21.84 -8.71 12.65
C GLU A 230 -23.02 -7.96 12.01
N ALA A 231 -22.88 -7.53 10.76
CA ALA A 231 -23.94 -6.83 10.02
C ALA A 231 -25.12 -7.75 9.65
N ALA A 232 -24.86 -9.02 9.30
CA ALA A 232 -25.92 -10.00 9.08
C ALA A 232 -26.78 -10.21 10.33
N LEU A 233 -26.15 -10.23 11.52
CA LEU A 233 -26.85 -10.38 12.80
C LEU A 233 -27.87 -9.25 13.11
N PHE A 234 -27.79 -8.07 12.48
CA PHE A 234 -28.79 -6.99 12.69
C PHE A 234 -30.22 -7.40 12.29
N LEU A 235 -30.36 -8.35 11.35
CA LEU A 235 -31.68 -8.82 10.90
C LEU A 235 -32.35 -9.72 11.95
N VAL A 236 -31.56 -10.47 12.72
CA VAL A 236 -32.03 -11.49 13.69
C VAL A 236 -31.93 -11.05 15.15
N ALA A 237 -31.11 -10.04 15.47
CA ALA A 237 -30.87 -9.60 16.84
C ALA A 237 -32.11 -8.97 17.53
N PRO A 238 -32.16 -8.99 18.87
CA PRO A 238 -33.08 -8.19 19.68
C PRO A 238 -33.03 -6.69 19.31
N VAL A 239 -34.18 -6.01 19.36
CA VAL A 239 -34.32 -4.61 18.93
C VAL A 239 -33.45 -3.68 19.77
N GLU A 240 -33.31 -3.97 21.06
CA GLU A 240 -32.54 -3.23 22.05
C GLU A 240 -31.05 -3.22 21.69
N LEU A 241 -30.52 -4.38 21.25
CA LEU A 241 -29.13 -4.51 20.82
C LEU A 241 -28.90 -3.81 19.47
N VAL A 242 -29.87 -3.86 18.56
CA VAL A 242 -29.82 -3.15 17.28
C VAL A 242 -29.83 -1.63 17.48
N ILE A 243 -30.68 -1.10 18.37
CA ILE A 243 -30.69 0.32 18.75
C ILE A 243 -29.36 0.71 19.40
N GLY A 244 -28.87 -0.07 20.38
CA GLY A 244 -27.60 0.21 21.05
C GLY A 244 -26.41 0.28 20.07
N ALA A 245 -26.33 -0.65 19.13
CA ALA A 245 -25.32 -0.64 18.07
C ALA A 245 -25.48 0.57 17.12
N ALA A 246 -26.72 0.90 16.74
CA ALA A 246 -27.01 2.07 15.90
C ALA A 246 -26.63 3.40 16.57
N LEU A 247 -26.80 3.55 17.88
CA LEU A 247 -26.36 4.75 18.61
C LEU A 247 -24.84 4.90 18.60
N HIS A 248 -24.11 3.78 18.72
CA HIS A 248 -22.66 3.78 18.56
C HIS A 248 -22.25 4.15 17.13
N ASP A 249 -22.91 3.60 16.11
CA ASP A 249 -22.67 3.96 14.70
C ASP A 249 -23.06 5.43 14.39
N GLU A 250 -24.04 6.02 15.08
CA GLU A 250 -24.34 7.46 14.98
C GLU A 250 -23.14 8.32 15.43
N MET A 251 -22.44 7.92 16.49
CA MET A 251 -21.23 8.60 16.95
C MET A 251 -20.07 8.45 15.96
N ARG A 252 -19.92 7.27 15.33
CA ARG A 252 -18.89 6.99 14.31
C ARG A 252 -19.10 7.75 13.00
N LEU A 253 -20.34 8.13 12.68
CA LEU A 253 -20.67 8.92 11.48
C LEU A 253 -20.47 10.43 11.68
N LYS A 254 -20.71 10.96 12.88
CA LYS A 254 -20.65 12.40 13.18
C LYS A 254 -19.24 12.96 12.97
N GLY A 255 -19.10 13.88 12.01
CA GLY A 255 -17.79 14.49 11.67
C GLY A 255 -16.83 13.52 10.96
N SER A 256 -17.29 12.33 10.58
CA SER A 256 -16.49 11.36 9.85
C SER A 256 -16.23 11.80 8.40
N PRO A 257 -15.09 11.41 7.81
CA PRO A 257 -14.81 11.61 6.38
C PRO A 257 -15.46 10.54 5.48
N ILE A 258 -16.53 9.88 5.95
CA ILE A 258 -17.26 8.87 5.18
C ILE A 258 -18.09 9.56 4.09
N GLN A 259 -18.04 9.04 2.87
CA GLN A 259 -18.84 9.59 1.77
C GLN A 259 -20.33 9.42 2.05
N ASN A 260 -21.10 10.50 1.91
CA ASN A 260 -22.53 10.56 2.22
C ASN A 260 -22.83 10.26 3.71
N ALA A 261 -21.92 10.60 4.64
CA ALA A 261 -22.13 10.41 6.08
C ALA A 261 -23.48 10.98 6.57
N ASP A 262 -23.87 12.18 6.10
CA ASP A 262 -25.14 12.80 6.44
C ASP A 262 -26.36 11.99 5.96
N ASP A 263 -26.32 11.40 4.76
CA ASP A 263 -27.40 10.55 4.26
C ASP A 263 -27.52 9.26 5.08
N GLN A 264 -26.38 8.66 5.46
CA GLN A 264 -26.35 7.48 6.32
C GLN A 264 -26.86 7.82 7.73
N LEU A 265 -26.53 9.00 8.24
CA LEU A 265 -27.00 9.52 9.52
C LEU A 265 -28.53 9.74 9.52
N HIS A 266 -29.10 10.26 8.42
CA HIS A 266 -30.55 10.38 8.25
C HIS A 266 -31.24 9.01 8.18
N LYS A 267 -30.71 8.06 7.41
CA LYS A 267 -31.23 6.68 7.33
C LYS A 267 -31.19 5.97 8.69
N LEU A 268 -30.08 6.13 9.43
CA LEU A 268 -29.91 5.57 10.77
C LEU A 268 -30.93 6.16 11.74
N ARG A 269 -31.06 7.49 11.80
CA ARG A 269 -32.03 8.17 12.68
C ARG A 269 -33.47 7.80 12.36
N TRP A 270 -33.83 7.68 11.08
CA TRP A 270 -35.14 7.17 10.66
C TRP A 270 -35.37 5.74 11.16
N ALA A 271 -34.43 4.82 10.92
CA ALA A 271 -34.57 3.43 11.31
C ALA A 271 -34.64 3.25 12.85
N VAL A 272 -33.81 3.98 13.61
CA VAL A 272 -33.89 4.01 15.09
C VAL A 272 -35.24 4.56 15.55
N HIS A 273 -35.82 5.55 14.86
CA HIS A 273 -37.16 6.05 15.18
C HIS A 273 -38.24 4.98 14.95
N VAL A 274 -38.23 4.29 13.80
CA VAL A 274 -39.15 3.19 13.48
C VAL A 274 -39.06 2.07 14.52
N LEU A 275 -37.86 1.75 14.99
CA LEU A 275 -37.60 0.77 16.06
C LEU A 275 -37.95 1.28 17.47
N GLY A 276 -38.37 2.54 17.64
CA GLY A 276 -38.78 3.11 18.92
C GLY A 276 -37.65 3.70 19.79
N GLY A 277 -36.42 3.77 19.29
CA GLY A 277 -35.24 4.29 20.01
C GLY A 277 -35.14 5.83 20.08
N THR A 278 -36.23 6.56 19.88
CA THR A 278 -36.23 8.03 19.68
C THR A 278 -35.63 8.81 20.85
N GLY A 279 -35.87 8.35 22.09
CA GLY A 279 -35.39 9.01 23.31
C GLY A 279 -33.87 8.96 23.51
N TYR A 280 -33.15 8.18 22.70
CA TYR A 280 -31.68 8.06 22.77
C TYR A 280 -30.95 8.88 21.69
N LEU A 281 -31.67 9.40 20.68
CA LEU A 281 -31.07 10.18 19.59
C LEU A 281 -30.71 11.61 20.05
N THR A 282 -29.60 12.16 19.55
CA THR A 282 -29.22 13.54 19.88
C THR A 282 -30.21 14.57 19.28
N PRO A 283 -30.62 15.63 20.01
CA PRO A 283 -31.70 16.53 19.58
C PRO A 283 -31.47 17.35 18.29
N ALA A 284 -30.24 17.39 17.78
CA ALA A 284 -29.80 18.33 16.74
C ALA A 284 -30.45 18.13 15.35
N SER A 285 -31.20 17.04 15.14
CA SER A 285 -32.07 16.88 13.96
C SER A 285 -33.32 16.11 14.37
N GLN A 286 -34.48 16.75 14.30
CA GLN A 286 -35.74 16.07 14.58
C GLN A 286 -36.07 15.15 13.39
N PRO A 287 -36.17 13.82 13.59
CA PRO A 287 -36.56 12.90 12.52
C PRO A 287 -37.98 13.25 12.01
N PRO A 288 -38.32 12.89 10.76
CA PRO A 288 -39.68 13.08 10.25
C PRO A 288 -40.70 12.44 11.18
N ALA A 289 -41.88 13.06 11.32
CA ALA A 289 -42.94 12.55 12.17
C ALA A 289 -43.45 11.22 11.62
N ILE A 290 -43.13 10.13 12.33
CA ILE A 290 -43.49 8.76 11.96
C ILE A 290 -44.89 8.46 12.52
N GLY A 291 -45.80 8.04 11.65
CA GLY A 291 -47.18 7.71 12.02
C GLY A 291 -47.29 6.38 12.76
N ALA A 292 -48.47 6.10 13.32
CA ALA A 292 -48.75 4.77 13.89
C ALA A 292 -48.73 3.67 12.80
N GLU A 293 -49.05 4.03 11.56
CA GLU A 293 -49.05 3.18 10.36
C GLU A 293 -47.64 2.71 9.96
N ASP A 294 -46.60 3.47 10.28
CA ASP A 294 -45.20 3.14 9.96
C ASP A 294 -44.57 2.10 10.91
N ARG A 295 -45.34 1.55 11.88
CA ARG A 295 -44.85 0.54 12.85
C ARG A 295 -45.23 -0.89 12.49
N THR A 296 -45.51 -1.17 11.21
CA THR A 296 -45.78 -2.53 10.73
C THR A 296 -44.55 -3.46 10.87
N PRO A 297 -44.74 -4.79 10.94
CA PRO A 297 -43.64 -5.75 10.90
C PRO A 297 -42.74 -5.60 9.66
N ALA A 298 -43.31 -5.19 8.52
CA ALA A 298 -42.57 -4.87 7.31
C ALA A 298 -41.66 -3.64 7.49
N ALA A 299 -42.18 -2.56 8.08
CA ALA A 299 -41.39 -1.36 8.36
C ALA A 299 -40.28 -1.60 9.39
N LEU A 300 -40.53 -2.40 10.45
CA LEU A 300 -39.51 -2.83 11.40
C LEU A 300 -38.40 -3.64 10.72
N THR A 301 -38.75 -4.50 9.76
CA THR A 301 -37.79 -5.27 8.95
C THR A 301 -36.98 -4.35 8.03
N GLN A 302 -37.63 -3.39 7.37
CA GLN A 302 -36.99 -2.39 6.52
C GLN A 302 -36.02 -1.50 7.33
N ALA A 303 -36.37 -1.13 8.57
CA ALA A 303 -35.49 -0.40 9.48
C ALA A 303 -34.23 -1.21 9.84
N ARG A 304 -34.36 -2.51 10.14
CA ARG A 304 -33.20 -3.40 10.36
C ARG A 304 -32.31 -3.52 9.12
N VAL A 305 -32.90 -3.64 7.93
CA VAL A 305 -32.16 -3.65 6.65
C VAL A 305 -31.43 -2.33 6.42
N ALA A 306 -32.06 -1.19 6.72
CA ALA A 306 -31.43 0.12 6.63
C ALA A 306 -30.23 0.26 7.60
N LEU A 307 -30.36 -0.19 8.85
CA LEU A 307 -29.25 -0.20 9.81
C LEU A 307 -28.12 -1.16 9.41
N ARG A 308 -28.44 -2.35 8.89
CA ARG A 308 -27.45 -3.25 8.28
C ARG A 308 -26.69 -2.54 7.15
N GLY A 309 -27.39 -1.80 6.29
CA GLY A 309 -26.78 -1.02 5.20
C GLY A 309 -25.86 0.10 5.69
N VAL A 310 -26.25 0.81 6.76
CA VAL A 310 -25.40 1.84 7.39
C VAL A 310 -24.16 1.22 8.04
N ARG A 311 -24.32 0.11 8.78
CA ARG A 311 -23.20 -0.64 9.38
C ARG A 311 -22.21 -1.08 8.30
N LEU A 312 -22.69 -1.68 7.21
CA LEU A 312 -21.84 -2.10 6.09
C LEU A 312 -21.07 -0.93 5.48
N ALA A 313 -21.69 0.24 5.29
CA ALA A 313 -21.00 1.41 4.73
C ALA A 313 -19.89 1.96 5.65
N ILE A 314 -20.08 1.88 6.98
CA ILE A 314 -19.05 2.31 7.95
C ILE A 314 -17.87 1.31 7.97
N GLU A 315 -18.16 0.00 7.97
CA GLU A 315 -17.10 -1.00 8.01
C GLU A 315 -16.38 -1.13 6.65
N GLU A 316 -17.08 -1.04 5.51
CA GLU A 316 -16.47 -0.97 4.17
C GLU A 316 -15.46 0.18 4.08
N PHE A 317 -15.82 1.36 4.60
CA PHE A 317 -14.88 2.49 4.67
C PHE A 317 -13.62 2.15 5.46
N ARG A 318 -13.76 1.51 6.63
CA ARG A 318 -12.64 1.18 7.52
C ARG A 318 -11.76 0.09 6.94
N ASP A 319 -12.35 -0.97 6.40
CA ASP A 319 -11.61 -2.07 5.80
C ASP A 319 -10.92 -1.62 4.50
N ALA A 320 -11.51 -0.70 3.73
CA ALA A 320 -10.83 -0.03 2.61
C ALA A 320 -9.63 0.83 3.05
N ARG A 321 -9.66 1.47 4.23
CA ARG A 321 -8.48 2.18 4.79
C ARG A 321 -7.40 1.21 5.26
N ARG A 322 -7.76 0.11 5.92
CA ARG A 322 -6.82 -0.95 6.33
C ARG A 322 -6.13 -1.58 5.12
N ASP A 323 -6.90 -1.92 4.10
CA ASP A 323 -6.43 -2.40 2.79
C ASP A 323 -5.52 -1.36 2.10
N ALA A 324 -5.84 -0.07 2.15
CA ALA A 324 -4.98 0.99 1.63
C ALA A 324 -3.64 1.11 2.39
N LEU A 325 -3.63 0.96 3.73
CA LEU A 325 -2.40 0.93 4.55
C LEU A 325 -1.54 -0.29 4.23
N VAL A 326 -2.17 -1.47 4.12
CA VAL A 326 -1.51 -2.73 3.75
C VAL A 326 -0.90 -2.64 2.35
N ARG A 327 -1.63 -2.12 1.36
CA ARG A 327 -1.08 -1.85 0.01
C ARG A 327 0.06 -0.85 0.04
N ALA A 328 -0.02 0.21 0.84
CA ALA A 328 1.05 1.20 0.97
C ALA A 328 2.34 0.58 1.54
N ARG A 329 2.22 -0.27 2.58
CA ARG A 329 3.34 -1.06 3.11
C ARG A 329 3.92 -1.98 2.04
N ASN A 330 3.09 -2.77 1.37
CA ASN A 330 3.56 -3.74 0.39
C ASN A 330 4.25 -3.07 -0.81
N ASN A 331 3.74 -1.93 -1.27
CA ASN A 331 4.38 -1.12 -2.31
C ASN A 331 5.73 -0.53 -1.85
N LEU A 332 5.80 0.00 -0.62
CA LEU A 332 7.07 0.49 -0.03
C LEU A 332 8.10 -0.64 0.11
N THR A 333 7.69 -1.82 0.59
CA THR A 333 8.55 -3.01 0.68
C THR A 333 9.06 -3.46 -0.68
N TRP A 334 8.17 -3.52 -1.69
CA TRP A 334 8.53 -3.90 -3.05
C TRP A 334 9.49 -2.91 -3.70
N THR A 335 9.15 -1.61 -3.69
CA THR A 335 10.02 -0.56 -4.25
C THR A 335 11.37 -0.50 -3.54
N GLY A 336 11.38 -0.57 -2.20
CA GLY A 336 12.60 -0.67 -1.41
C GLY A 336 13.45 -1.89 -1.77
N MET A 337 12.84 -3.06 -1.95
CA MET A 337 13.53 -4.29 -2.38
C MET A 337 14.14 -4.13 -3.79
N VAL A 338 13.39 -3.59 -4.76
CA VAL A 338 13.88 -3.36 -6.13
C VAL A 338 15.04 -2.35 -6.14
N THR A 339 14.93 -1.23 -5.42
CA THR A 339 16.01 -0.25 -5.31
C THR A 339 17.25 -0.84 -4.62
N GLY A 340 17.06 -1.69 -3.62
CA GLY A 340 18.15 -2.41 -2.96
C GLY A 340 18.86 -3.38 -3.90
N ILE A 341 18.12 -4.17 -4.68
CA ILE A 341 18.70 -5.09 -5.68
C ILE A 341 19.49 -4.30 -6.73
N LEU A 342 18.96 -3.17 -7.21
CA LEU A 342 19.66 -2.30 -8.14
C LEU A 342 20.94 -1.70 -7.53
N ALA A 343 20.90 -1.27 -6.27
CA ALA A 343 22.07 -0.77 -5.56
C ALA A 343 23.15 -1.85 -5.38
N TYR A 344 22.76 -3.07 -5.04
CA TYR A 344 23.68 -4.21 -4.95
C TYR A 344 24.30 -4.54 -6.32
N ALA A 345 23.50 -4.49 -7.40
CA ALA A 345 24.00 -4.68 -8.75
C ALA A 345 24.99 -3.57 -9.18
N LEU A 346 24.73 -2.31 -8.83
CA LEU A 346 25.66 -1.20 -9.09
C LEU A 346 26.97 -1.35 -8.31
N LEU A 347 26.92 -1.76 -7.04
CA LEU A 347 28.10 -2.08 -6.24
C LEU A 347 28.89 -3.25 -6.85
N GLY A 348 28.21 -4.32 -7.25
CA GLY A 348 28.82 -5.45 -7.94
C GLY A 348 29.51 -5.04 -9.25
N THR A 349 28.86 -4.18 -10.06
CA THR A 349 29.46 -3.62 -11.28
C THR A 349 30.70 -2.76 -10.98
N ALA A 350 30.66 -1.93 -9.94
CA ALA A 350 31.83 -1.12 -9.55
C ALA A 350 33.04 -1.99 -9.15
N ILE A 351 32.80 -3.08 -8.41
CA ILE A 351 33.83 -4.07 -8.04
C ILE A 351 34.34 -4.82 -9.28
N LEU A 352 33.47 -5.20 -10.21
CA LEU A 352 33.83 -5.88 -11.46
C LEU A 352 34.62 -5.00 -12.44
N VAL A 353 34.53 -3.67 -12.31
CA VAL A 353 35.30 -2.68 -13.09
C VAL A 353 36.58 -2.26 -12.33
N GLU A 354 36.97 -3.00 -11.29
CA GLU A 354 38.21 -2.81 -10.53
C GLU A 354 38.32 -1.42 -9.89
N ALA A 355 37.20 -0.83 -9.47
CA ALA A 355 37.19 0.46 -8.77
C ALA A 355 38.12 0.40 -7.54
N PRO A 356 38.98 1.41 -7.28
CA PRO A 356 39.95 1.34 -6.20
C PRO A 356 39.26 1.17 -4.83
N SER A 357 39.82 0.32 -3.97
CA SER A 357 39.25 0.00 -2.66
C SER A 357 39.03 1.23 -1.77
N GLU A 358 39.90 2.24 -1.89
CA GLU A 358 39.75 3.54 -1.23
C GLU A 358 38.45 4.26 -1.65
N ALA A 359 38.11 4.26 -2.93
CA ALA A 359 36.86 4.85 -3.42
C ALA A 359 35.62 4.08 -2.92
N VAL A 360 35.70 2.75 -2.83
CA VAL A 360 34.63 1.92 -2.24
C VAL A 360 34.46 2.21 -0.75
N VAL A 361 35.55 2.39 -0.01
CA VAL A 361 35.52 2.81 1.41
C VAL A 361 34.90 4.20 1.56
N THR A 362 35.30 5.18 0.75
CA THR A 362 34.71 6.53 0.82
C THR A 362 33.22 6.54 0.45
N ALA A 363 32.82 5.82 -0.60
CA ALA A 363 31.42 5.66 -0.96
C ALA A 363 30.60 5.01 0.17
N LEU A 364 31.17 4.02 0.88
CA LEU A 364 30.57 3.43 2.08
C LEU A 364 30.42 4.45 3.22
N VAL A 365 31.42 5.32 3.45
CA VAL A 365 31.33 6.38 4.45
C VAL A 365 30.23 7.39 4.11
N PHE A 366 30.16 7.87 2.86
CA PHE A 366 29.07 8.77 2.42
C PHE A 366 27.69 8.11 2.53
N TYR A 367 27.58 6.82 2.17
CA TYR A 367 26.36 6.05 2.33
C TYR A 367 25.93 5.95 3.81
N LEU A 368 26.86 5.66 4.72
CA LEU A 368 26.57 5.56 6.16
C LEU A 368 26.16 6.91 6.77
N VAL A 369 26.81 8.01 6.38
CA VAL A 369 26.43 9.37 6.83
C VAL A 369 25.00 9.69 6.38
N GLY A 370 24.67 9.43 5.11
CA GLY A 370 23.30 9.57 4.61
C GLY A 370 22.32 8.71 5.41
N ALA A 371 22.59 7.40 5.49
CA ALA A 371 21.70 6.45 6.16
C ALA A 371 21.43 6.81 7.64
N VAL A 372 22.44 7.29 8.38
CA VAL A 372 22.27 7.75 9.77
C VAL A 372 21.38 8.99 9.85
N VAL A 373 21.56 9.97 8.96
CA VAL A 373 20.70 11.16 8.86
C VAL A 373 19.25 10.77 8.55
N GLY A 374 19.04 9.87 7.57
CA GLY A 374 17.71 9.35 7.24
C GLY A 374 17.06 8.55 8.38
N LEU A 375 17.84 7.80 9.14
CA LEU A 375 17.37 7.07 10.32
C LEU A 375 16.92 8.02 11.44
N PHE A 376 17.71 9.06 11.75
CA PHE A 376 17.32 10.04 12.76
C PHE A 376 16.08 10.84 12.35
N GLY A 377 15.93 11.18 11.07
CA GLY A 377 14.69 11.77 10.55
C GLY A 377 13.47 10.87 10.80
N GLN A 378 13.58 9.57 10.49
CA GLN A 378 12.49 8.62 10.70
C GLN A 378 12.18 8.39 12.20
N LEU A 379 13.21 8.31 13.06
CA LEU A 379 13.04 8.19 14.51
C LEU A 379 12.39 9.44 15.11
N GLY A 380 12.76 10.64 14.63
CA GLY A 380 12.14 11.90 15.03
C GLY A 380 10.64 11.93 14.73
N ILE A 381 10.24 11.49 13.54
CA ILE A 381 8.81 11.38 13.16
C ILE A 381 8.08 10.37 14.06
N ASN A 382 8.66 9.18 14.26
CA ASN A 382 8.06 8.12 15.08
C ASN A 382 7.93 8.51 16.57
N ALA A 383 8.80 9.38 17.09
CA ALA A 383 8.75 9.83 18.49
C ALA A 383 7.50 10.68 18.80
N HIS A 384 6.95 11.38 17.80
CA HIS A 384 5.79 12.25 17.95
C HIS A 384 4.44 11.52 17.78
N SER A 385 4.43 10.27 17.29
CA SER A 385 3.21 9.47 17.07
C SER A 385 2.82 8.55 18.24
N THR A 386 3.42 8.74 19.42
CA THR A 386 3.26 7.88 20.62
C THR A 386 1.85 7.83 21.21
N GLY A 387 0.95 8.75 20.82
CA GLY A 387 -0.45 8.75 21.26
C GLY A 387 -1.42 7.93 20.40
N GLU A 388 -0.99 7.41 19.25
CA GLU A 388 -1.90 6.78 18.29
C GLU A 388 -2.09 5.28 18.59
N THR A 389 -3.27 4.92 19.11
CA THR A 389 -3.61 3.55 19.46
C THR A 389 -3.90 2.64 18.25
N GLU A 390 -4.16 3.17 17.06
CA GLU A 390 -4.46 2.38 15.85
C GLU A 390 -3.21 1.61 15.35
N ASP A 391 -3.38 0.35 14.93
CA ASP A 391 -2.30 -0.51 14.44
C ASP A 391 -1.81 -0.09 13.05
N ASP A 392 -0.52 0.24 12.91
CA ASP A 392 0.10 0.72 11.66
C ASP A 392 0.40 -0.40 10.63
N PHE A 393 -0.02 -1.64 10.87
CA PHE A 393 0.20 -2.80 9.98
C PHE A 393 1.67 -3.04 9.59
N GLY A 394 2.61 -2.60 10.42
CA GLY A 394 4.06 -2.68 10.16
C GLY A 394 4.61 -1.62 9.19
N LEU A 395 3.81 -0.62 8.78
CA LEU A 395 4.23 0.45 7.87
C LEU A 395 5.36 1.30 8.46
N SER A 396 5.34 1.56 9.77
CA SER A 396 6.41 2.25 10.51
C SER A 396 7.71 1.45 10.52
N GLN A 397 7.64 0.12 10.68
CA GLN A 397 8.79 -0.78 10.61
C GLN A 397 9.40 -0.83 9.20
N ALA A 398 8.57 -0.89 8.16
CA ALA A 398 9.06 -0.83 6.77
C ALA A 398 9.80 0.48 6.49
N ARG A 399 9.28 1.63 6.96
CA ARG A 399 9.97 2.92 6.85
C ARG A 399 11.29 2.94 7.61
N LEU A 400 11.34 2.40 8.84
CA LEU A 400 12.57 2.31 9.62
C LEU A 400 13.69 1.57 8.87
N LEU A 401 13.33 0.56 8.07
CA LEU A 401 14.28 -0.24 7.29
C LEU A 401 14.70 0.42 5.97
N TYR A 402 13.75 0.95 5.19
CA TYR A 402 14.03 1.46 3.85
C TYR A 402 14.41 2.94 3.77
N SER A 403 13.93 3.81 4.69
CA SER A 403 14.27 5.25 4.68
C SER A 403 15.79 5.48 4.82
N PRO A 404 16.54 4.80 5.73
CA PRO A 404 18.00 4.90 5.79
C PRO A 404 18.68 4.42 4.50
N MET A 405 18.19 3.34 3.90
CA MET A 405 18.79 2.76 2.70
C MET A 405 18.69 3.72 1.50
N LEU A 406 17.51 4.31 1.29
CA LEU A 406 17.31 5.33 0.25
C LEU A 406 18.12 6.61 0.51
N SER A 407 18.22 7.02 1.78
CA SER A 407 19.02 8.16 2.22
C SER A 407 20.51 7.98 1.94
N GLY A 408 21.08 6.81 2.25
CA GLY A 408 22.47 6.49 1.93
C GLY A 408 22.76 6.47 0.43
N LEU A 409 21.85 5.94 -0.39
CA LEU A 409 22.00 5.96 -1.86
C LEU A 409 21.92 7.38 -2.43
N ALA A 410 20.98 8.20 -1.93
CA ALA A 410 20.88 9.60 -2.32
C ALA A 410 22.14 10.39 -1.93
N ALA A 411 22.72 10.12 -0.77
CA ALA A 411 23.98 10.72 -0.32
C ALA A 411 25.14 10.44 -1.28
N VAL A 412 25.38 9.16 -1.64
CA VAL A 412 26.44 8.78 -2.60
C VAL A 412 26.18 9.38 -3.99
N GLY A 413 24.96 9.23 -4.52
CA GLY A 413 24.60 9.76 -5.84
C GLY A 413 24.69 11.29 -5.92
N GLY A 414 24.33 11.98 -4.84
CA GLY A 414 24.41 13.43 -4.71
C GLY A 414 25.83 13.96 -4.72
N VAL A 415 26.76 13.31 -3.99
CA VAL A 415 28.19 13.67 -4.03
C VAL A 415 28.74 13.48 -5.45
N VAL A 416 28.56 12.31 -6.07
CA VAL A 416 29.06 12.01 -7.43
C VAL A 416 28.49 12.98 -8.47
N THR A 417 27.20 13.30 -8.39
CA THR A 417 26.57 14.25 -9.32
C THR A 417 27.14 15.66 -9.14
N THR A 418 27.38 16.07 -7.88
CA THR A 418 27.90 17.42 -7.59
C THR A 418 29.35 17.57 -8.02
N THR A 419 30.21 16.56 -7.82
CA THR A 419 31.62 16.61 -8.23
C THR A 419 31.77 16.55 -9.76
N MET A 420 30.99 15.69 -10.46
CA MET A 420 30.95 15.69 -11.92
C MET A 420 30.43 17.00 -12.52
N LEU A 421 29.40 17.60 -11.90
CA LEU A 421 28.89 18.91 -12.31
C LEU A 421 29.94 20.02 -12.07
N TYR A 422 30.60 20.03 -10.91
CA TYR A 422 31.66 20.98 -10.60
C TYR A 422 32.84 20.87 -11.57
N ALA A 423 33.26 19.65 -11.92
CA ALA A 423 34.31 19.41 -12.91
C ALA A 423 33.90 19.90 -14.31
N THR A 424 32.64 19.70 -14.70
CA THR A 424 32.10 20.15 -15.99
C THR A 424 32.01 21.67 -16.07
N LEU A 425 31.63 22.34 -14.97
CA LEU A 425 31.47 23.80 -14.92
C LEU A 425 32.79 24.56 -14.79
N ASN A 426 33.79 23.99 -14.09
CA ASN A 426 35.11 24.61 -13.92
C ASN A 426 36.16 24.10 -14.93
N GLY A 427 35.76 23.28 -15.90
CA GLY A 427 36.58 22.97 -17.07
C GLY A 427 36.85 24.23 -17.92
N PRO A 428 37.79 24.18 -18.90
CA PRO A 428 38.31 25.36 -19.61
C PRO A 428 37.33 26.11 -20.53
N ILE A 429 36.02 25.89 -20.41
CA ILE A 429 34.99 26.31 -21.37
C ILE A 429 34.71 27.83 -21.31
N LEU A 430 35.20 28.55 -20.28
CA LEU A 430 35.02 29.99 -20.11
C LEU A 430 36.31 30.80 -19.91
N THR A 431 37.48 30.26 -20.23
CA THR A 431 38.62 31.13 -20.59
C THR A 431 38.38 31.70 -21.98
N ALA A 432 37.60 32.79 -22.05
CA ALA A 432 37.45 33.55 -23.28
C ALA A 432 38.84 33.97 -23.81
N PRO A 433 39.13 33.85 -25.12
CA PRO A 433 40.41 34.25 -25.66
C PRO A 433 40.64 35.75 -25.38
N ALA A 434 41.79 36.08 -24.81
CA ALA A 434 42.13 37.45 -24.41
C ALA A 434 42.32 38.41 -25.61
N ASP A 435 42.32 37.88 -26.84
CA ASP A 435 42.59 38.59 -28.09
C ASP A 435 41.32 39.08 -28.81
N ILE A 436 40.37 39.67 -28.06
CA ILE A 436 39.46 40.66 -28.64
C ILE A 436 40.16 42.03 -28.52
N PRO A 437 40.69 42.62 -29.61
CA PRO A 437 41.38 43.90 -29.53
C PRO A 437 40.41 44.99 -29.07
N VAL A 438 40.63 45.50 -27.86
CA VAL A 438 39.86 46.60 -27.28
C VAL A 438 40.14 47.87 -28.10
N VAL A 439 39.16 48.28 -28.91
CA VAL A 439 39.16 49.60 -29.53
C VAL A 439 39.00 50.63 -28.42
N ALA A 440 40.10 51.30 -28.07
CA ALA A 440 40.15 52.29 -27.01
C ALA A 440 39.46 53.59 -27.43
N THR A 441 38.15 53.69 -27.20
CA THR A 441 37.42 54.95 -27.31
C THR A 441 37.60 55.76 -26.02
N ALA A 442 38.52 56.72 -26.04
CA ALA A 442 38.75 57.60 -24.90
C ALA A 442 37.62 58.63 -24.75
N THR A 443 36.93 58.63 -23.60
CA THR A 443 36.13 59.78 -23.15
C THR A 443 36.43 60.10 -21.69
N THR A 444 36.72 61.36 -21.44
CA THR A 444 37.19 61.95 -20.17
C THR A 444 36.12 62.02 -19.08
N GLY A 445 36.53 61.65 -17.85
CA GLY A 445 36.39 62.52 -16.67
C GLY A 445 35.03 62.67 -15.99
N ALA A 446 34.88 62.06 -14.82
CA ALA A 446 34.00 62.58 -13.76
C ALA A 446 34.57 62.26 -12.36
N THR A 447 34.89 63.35 -11.66
CA THR A 447 35.31 63.54 -10.28
C THR A 447 34.78 62.55 -9.24
N ALA A 448 35.67 62.10 -8.34
CA ALA A 448 35.29 61.34 -7.13
C ALA A 448 34.76 62.26 -6.01
N THR A 449 33.72 61.82 -5.31
CA THR A 449 33.35 62.33 -3.98
C THR A 449 33.06 61.18 -3.03
N THR A 450 33.88 61.08 -1.99
CA THR A 450 33.71 60.20 -0.83
C THR A 450 32.48 60.61 0.00
N PRO A 451 31.88 59.67 0.74
CA PRO A 451 31.82 59.90 2.18
C PRO A 451 32.21 58.67 3.03
N SER A 452 32.69 58.95 4.24
CA SER A 452 33.08 57.97 5.26
C SER A 452 31.88 57.31 5.97
N PRO A 453 32.09 56.20 6.69
CA PRO A 453 31.01 55.45 7.31
C PRO A 453 30.48 56.11 8.59
N THR A 454 29.19 55.94 8.85
CA THR A 454 28.59 56.15 10.19
C THR A 454 27.53 55.06 10.37
N GLY A 455 27.63 54.27 11.43
CA GLY A 455 26.80 53.08 11.62
C GLY A 455 25.49 53.34 12.35
N LEU A 456 24.58 52.37 12.27
CA LEU A 456 23.45 52.06 13.15
C LEU A 456 23.10 50.58 12.80
N ALA A 457 23.29 49.60 13.68
CA ALA A 457 22.42 49.28 14.82
C ALA A 457 21.01 48.82 14.39
N GLY A 458 20.83 47.50 14.30
CA GLY A 458 19.57 46.76 14.48
C GLY A 458 18.43 46.98 13.48
N PHE A 459 17.94 45.90 12.87
CA PHE A 459 16.58 45.42 13.14
C PHE A 459 16.40 43.98 12.60
N VAL A 460 15.72 43.15 13.40
CA VAL A 460 15.25 41.81 12.99
C VAL A 460 13.79 41.93 12.57
N THR A 461 13.43 41.43 11.39
CA THR A 461 12.04 41.20 10.99
C THR A 461 11.93 39.89 10.19
N PRO A 462 11.06 38.94 10.59
CA PRO A 462 10.80 37.73 9.82
C PRO A 462 9.85 38.02 8.65
N ILE A 463 10.05 37.33 7.53
CA ILE A 463 9.14 37.37 6.38
C ILE A 463 7.94 36.47 6.67
N ALA A 464 6.76 37.08 6.83
CA ALA A 464 5.48 36.38 6.90
C ALA A 464 4.77 36.44 5.54
N THR A 465 4.77 35.33 4.80
CA THR A 465 4.11 35.26 3.48
C THR A 465 2.64 34.83 3.63
N GLY A 466 1.78 35.77 4.00
CA GLY A 466 0.33 35.59 3.94
C GLY A 466 -0.23 35.93 2.56
N ALA A 467 -0.69 34.93 1.80
CA ALA A 467 -1.34 35.12 0.51
C ALA A 467 -2.82 34.74 0.59
N THR A 468 -3.67 35.72 0.89
CA THR A 468 -5.14 35.63 0.75
C THR A 468 -5.56 35.84 -0.71
N LEU A 469 -6.44 35.00 -1.23
CA LEU A 469 -7.22 35.26 -2.46
C LEU A 469 -8.72 35.26 -2.12
N PRO A 470 -9.55 36.03 -2.88
CA PRO A 470 -10.79 36.59 -2.36
C PRO A 470 -12.01 35.68 -2.48
N ALA A 471 -13.00 35.97 -1.62
CA ALA A 471 -14.34 35.41 -1.68
C ALA A 471 -15.17 36.04 -2.82
N ALA A 472 -16.11 35.26 -3.37
CA ALA A 472 -17.12 35.71 -4.33
C ALA A 472 -18.53 35.50 -3.77
N THR A 473 -19.10 36.56 -3.19
CA THR A 473 -20.55 36.84 -3.16
C THR A 473 -20.95 37.49 -4.50
N ALA A 474 -22.14 37.37 -5.09
CA ALA A 474 -23.44 36.79 -4.71
C ALA A 474 -24.11 36.22 -6.02
N SER A 475 -25.43 36.08 -6.25
CA SER A 475 -26.65 36.46 -5.52
C SER A 475 -27.88 35.62 -5.90
N ALA A 476 -28.71 35.35 -4.88
CA ALA A 476 -30.18 35.32 -4.89
C ALA A 476 -30.94 35.65 -6.19
N GLY A 477 -31.91 34.78 -6.52
CA GLY A 477 -33.02 35.07 -7.43
C GLY A 477 -34.25 34.29 -6.97
N ALA A 478 -35.28 34.99 -6.49
CA ALA A 478 -36.52 34.38 -6.01
C ALA A 478 -37.59 34.34 -7.12
N GLY A 479 -38.40 33.27 -7.14
CA GLY A 479 -39.51 33.13 -8.08
C GLY A 479 -40.50 32.05 -7.63
N THR A 480 -41.66 32.47 -7.12
CA THR A 480 -42.72 31.58 -6.62
C THR A 480 -43.75 31.23 -7.69
N ALA A 481 -44.05 29.95 -7.89
CA ALA A 481 -45.40 29.44 -8.22
C ALA A 481 -45.44 27.89 -8.19
N SER A 482 -46.61 27.35 -7.82
CA SER A 482 -47.01 25.92 -7.87
C SER A 482 -48.33 25.84 -8.67
N PRO A 483 -48.97 24.68 -8.95
CA PRO A 483 -48.57 23.27 -8.73
C PRO A 483 -48.84 22.35 -9.96
N ALA A 484 -48.80 21.03 -9.72
CA ALA A 484 -49.33 19.90 -10.52
C ALA A 484 -48.45 19.31 -11.64
N GLY A 485 -48.12 18.01 -11.51
CA GLY A 485 -47.30 17.27 -12.48
C GLY A 485 -46.90 15.86 -12.01
N ARG A 486 -47.87 14.93 -11.93
CA ARG A 486 -47.69 13.51 -11.58
C ARG A 486 -46.74 12.79 -12.55
N ALA A 487 -45.54 12.39 -12.12
CA ALA A 487 -44.74 11.30 -12.71
C ALA A 487 -43.63 10.79 -11.77
N SER A 488 -43.41 9.48 -11.73
CA SER A 488 -42.32 8.83 -10.97
C SER A 488 -40.96 9.02 -11.64
N PRO A 489 -39.84 9.04 -10.88
CA PRO A 489 -38.51 8.75 -11.43
C PRO A 489 -38.02 7.35 -11.02
N THR A 490 -37.77 6.52 -12.02
CA THR A 490 -37.06 5.24 -11.94
C THR A 490 -35.66 5.44 -11.34
N ALA A 491 -35.24 4.55 -10.43
CA ALA A 491 -33.91 4.60 -9.85
C ALA A 491 -32.82 4.22 -10.88
N SER A 492 -32.01 5.19 -11.28
CA SER A 492 -30.83 4.95 -12.14
C SER A 492 -29.66 4.42 -11.31
N ALA A 493 -29.48 3.09 -11.29
CA ALA A 493 -28.31 2.46 -10.71
C ALA A 493 -27.08 2.65 -11.61
N THR A 494 -26.16 3.55 -11.25
CA THR A 494 -24.86 3.70 -11.95
C THR A 494 -23.88 2.62 -11.48
N ALA A 495 -23.98 1.43 -12.08
CA ALA A 495 -22.97 0.38 -11.90
C ALA A 495 -21.66 0.77 -12.62
N ARG A 496 -20.65 1.22 -11.87
CA ARG A 496 -19.32 1.53 -12.42
C ARG A 496 -18.45 0.27 -12.47
N ALA A 497 -18.52 -0.46 -13.58
CA ALA A 497 -17.61 -1.58 -13.83
C ALA A 497 -16.18 -1.07 -14.05
N THR A 498 -15.26 -1.40 -13.13
CA THR A 498 -13.83 -1.16 -13.31
C THR A 498 -13.24 -2.28 -14.19
N ALA A 499 -13.28 -2.08 -15.51
CA ALA A 499 -12.65 -2.99 -16.46
C ALA A 499 -11.13 -2.78 -16.47
N THR A 500 -10.38 -3.72 -15.89
CA THR A 500 -8.91 -3.77 -16.00
C THR A 500 -8.53 -4.16 -17.43
N ALA A 501 -8.11 -3.18 -18.23
CA ALA A 501 -7.65 -3.42 -19.59
C ALA A 501 -6.23 -4.02 -19.60
N THR A 502 -6.14 -5.35 -19.71
CA THR A 502 -4.89 -6.05 -20.00
C THR A 502 -4.46 -5.74 -21.43
N VAL A 503 -3.36 -4.98 -21.59
CA VAL A 503 -2.79 -4.69 -22.92
C VAL A 503 -1.90 -5.86 -23.35
N THR A 504 -2.42 -6.71 -24.23
CA THR A 504 -1.65 -7.73 -24.95
C THR A 504 -1.26 -7.19 -26.34
N PRO A 505 0.04 -6.98 -26.64
CA PRO A 505 0.46 -6.57 -27.98
C PRO A 505 0.51 -7.80 -28.93
N THR A 506 -0.53 -7.99 -29.73
CA THR A 506 -0.54 -8.95 -30.84
C THR A 506 0.21 -8.37 -32.04
N ALA A 507 1.15 -9.12 -32.59
CA ALA A 507 1.93 -8.73 -33.76
C ALA A 507 1.14 -8.87 -35.08
N THR A 508 1.56 -8.11 -36.11
CA THR A 508 1.72 -8.45 -37.56
C THR A 508 1.33 -7.24 -38.44
N GLY A 509 2.20 -6.81 -39.39
CA GLY A 509 1.77 -5.80 -40.37
C GLY A 509 2.80 -5.00 -41.19
N ASN A 510 3.72 -5.66 -41.89
CA ASN A 510 4.37 -5.26 -43.17
C ASN A 510 4.91 -3.83 -43.43
N LEU A 511 6.19 -3.80 -43.88
CA LEU A 511 6.79 -3.10 -45.06
C LEU A 511 8.18 -2.47 -44.72
N PRO A 512 9.10 -2.29 -45.69
CA PRO A 512 9.44 -3.13 -46.84
C PRO A 512 10.95 -3.54 -46.85
N ARG A 513 11.35 -4.38 -47.81
CA ARG A 513 12.76 -4.75 -48.06
C ARG A 513 13.62 -3.54 -48.44
N THR A 514 14.85 -3.50 -47.92
CA THR A 514 16.00 -2.83 -48.57
C THR A 514 17.20 -3.78 -48.59
N ALA A 515 18.05 -3.67 -49.61
CA ALA A 515 18.87 -4.76 -50.10
C ALA A 515 20.20 -5.01 -49.37
N THR A 516 20.62 -6.27 -49.38
CA THR A 516 21.99 -6.73 -49.08
C THR A 516 23.01 -6.08 -50.02
N GLY A 517 24.03 -5.44 -49.46
CA GLY A 517 25.13 -4.81 -50.20
C GLY A 517 26.49 -5.40 -49.82
N THR A 518 26.91 -6.47 -50.49
CA THR A 518 28.27 -7.02 -50.40
C THR A 518 29.23 -6.12 -51.18
N ALA A 519 30.34 -5.68 -50.58
CA ALA A 519 31.36 -4.88 -51.26
C ALA A 519 32.76 -5.49 -51.12
N THR A 520 33.23 -5.99 -52.27
CA THR A 520 34.55 -6.57 -52.58
C THR A 520 35.74 -5.64 -52.28
N ALA A 521 36.92 -6.21 -52.06
CA ALA A 521 38.19 -5.50 -51.87
C ALA A 521 38.96 -5.22 -53.19
N VAL A 522 40.17 -4.64 -53.06
CA VAL A 522 41.29 -4.56 -54.07
C VAL A 522 41.19 -3.40 -55.10
N PRO A 523 42.30 -2.75 -55.57
CA PRO A 523 43.69 -2.61 -55.08
C PRO A 523 44.16 -1.13 -54.85
N ALA A 524 45.45 -0.97 -54.53
CA ALA A 524 46.16 0.29 -54.36
C ALA A 524 46.48 1.08 -55.65
N SER A 525 46.74 2.39 -55.50
CA SER A 525 47.80 3.11 -56.22
C SER A 525 48.22 4.37 -55.44
N GLY A 526 49.49 4.78 -55.53
CA GLY A 526 50.06 5.84 -54.69
C GLY A 526 50.24 7.19 -55.40
N ALA A 527 50.47 8.24 -54.61
CA ALA A 527 51.02 9.51 -55.08
C ALA A 527 51.85 10.17 -53.96
N THR A 528 53.13 10.41 -54.23
CA THR A 528 54.05 11.11 -53.33
C THR A 528 53.97 12.63 -53.56
N ALA A 529 53.83 13.43 -52.50
CA ALA A 529 54.08 14.87 -52.56
C ALA A 529 54.64 15.38 -51.21
N PRO A 530 55.63 16.31 -51.20
CA PRO A 530 56.34 16.71 -49.99
C PRO A 530 55.66 17.85 -49.21
N GLY A 531 56.12 18.04 -47.97
CA GLY A 531 55.51 18.91 -46.95
C GLY A 531 55.30 20.39 -47.28
N PRO A 532 54.61 21.08 -46.37
CA PRO A 532 55.33 22.13 -45.65
C PRO A 532 55.45 21.83 -44.14
N THR A 533 56.64 22.02 -43.61
CA THR A 533 56.94 22.04 -42.17
C THR A 533 56.34 23.28 -41.52
N GLY A 534 55.24 23.11 -40.79
CA GLY A 534 54.78 24.06 -39.78
C GLY A 534 54.50 23.29 -38.50
N THR A 535 55.16 23.63 -37.41
CA THR A 535 54.97 23.03 -36.08
C THR A 535 53.83 23.75 -35.35
N PRO A 536 52.67 23.10 -35.11
CA PRO A 536 51.69 23.59 -34.17
C PRO A 536 52.00 22.97 -32.81
N ASP A 537 52.93 23.56 -32.06
CA ASP A 537 53.15 23.20 -30.66
C ASP A 537 52.09 23.88 -29.76
N GLU A 538 50.83 23.71 -30.17
CA GLU A 538 49.65 24.13 -29.44
C GLU A 538 49.13 22.89 -28.71
N THR A 539 49.68 22.67 -27.52
CA THR A 539 49.24 21.60 -26.63
C THR A 539 47.84 21.96 -26.10
N THR A 540 46.81 21.74 -26.91
CA THR A 540 45.41 21.85 -26.50
C THR A 540 45.25 21.04 -25.22
N PRO A 541 44.95 21.67 -24.07
CA PRO A 541 44.84 20.94 -22.82
C PRO A 541 43.65 19.99 -22.95
N ALA A 542 43.95 18.70 -23.04
CA ALA A 542 42.93 17.67 -23.06
C ALA A 542 42.07 17.87 -21.81
N LEU A 543 40.74 17.87 -21.95
CA LEU A 543 39.84 17.90 -20.81
C LEU A 543 40.07 16.63 -19.98
N GLU A 544 40.92 16.73 -18.97
CA GLU A 544 41.18 15.68 -18.01
C GLU A 544 39.94 15.57 -17.12
N ILE A 545 39.05 14.66 -17.49
CA ILE A 545 37.90 14.28 -16.65
C ILE A 545 38.51 13.73 -15.35
N PRO A 546 38.24 14.34 -14.17
CA PRO A 546 38.89 13.94 -12.93
C PRO A 546 38.64 12.46 -12.66
N ALA A 547 39.69 11.75 -12.26
CA ALA A 547 39.58 10.32 -12.05
C ALA A 547 38.71 10.05 -10.83
N LEU A 548 38.03 8.90 -10.82
CA LEU A 548 37.09 8.55 -9.75
C LEU A 548 37.76 8.56 -8.35
N ARG A 549 39.07 8.29 -8.28
CA ARG A 549 39.88 8.38 -7.05
C ARG A 549 39.92 9.81 -6.48
N ASP A 550 40.01 10.83 -7.35
CA ASP A 550 40.21 12.23 -6.95
C ASP A 550 38.91 12.80 -6.33
N ILE A 551 37.76 12.30 -6.79
CA ILE A 551 36.39 12.57 -6.28
C ILE A 551 36.14 11.90 -4.91
N PHE A 552 36.91 10.88 -4.55
CA PHE A 552 36.69 10.05 -3.38
C PHE A 552 37.83 10.10 -2.34
N ASP A 553 38.72 11.10 -2.39
CA ASP A 553 39.67 11.36 -1.31
C ASP A 553 39.02 12.16 -0.16
N LEU A 554 38.78 11.47 0.95
CA LEU A 554 38.23 12.05 2.20
C LEU A 554 39.09 13.17 2.81
N ASN A 555 40.39 13.23 2.50
CA ASN A 555 41.28 14.27 3.02
C ASN A 555 41.05 15.60 2.29
N GLN A 556 40.83 15.53 0.98
CA GLN A 556 40.61 16.67 0.10
C GLN A 556 39.13 17.10 0.14
N ASP A 557 38.21 16.18 -0.06
CA ASP A 557 36.77 16.45 -0.20
C ASP A 557 35.98 16.27 1.11
N ARG A 558 36.44 16.91 2.18
CA ARG A 558 35.67 17.00 3.45
C ARG A 558 34.29 17.64 3.27
N PHE A 559 34.13 18.50 2.27
CA PHE A 559 32.84 19.07 1.88
C PHE A 559 31.87 18.02 1.32
N GLY A 560 32.38 16.92 0.75
CA GLY A 560 31.60 15.77 0.31
C GLY A 560 30.77 15.13 1.44
N LEU A 561 31.27 15.14 2.68
CA LEU A 561 30.50 14.69 3.85
C LEU A 561 29.27 15.57 4.13
N VAL A 562 29.38 16.89 3.92
CA VAL A 562 28.28 17.84 4.10
C VAL A 562 27.26 17.67 2.98
N LEU A 563 27.72 17.51 1.73
CA LEU A 563 26.86 17.18 0.59
C LEU A 563 26.13 15.85 0.81
N ALA A 564 26.83 14.80 1.25
CA ALA A 564 26.24 13.50 1.59
C ALA A 564 25.12 13.64 2.63
N ALA A 565 25.32 14.43 3.69
CA ALA A 565 24.29 14.70 4.69
C ALA A 565 23.08 15.46 4.11
N ILE A 566 23.31 16.48 3.27
CA ILE A 566 22.24 17.26 2.61
C ILE A 566 21.43 16.38 1.66
N PHE A 567 22.09 15.62 0.78
CA PHE A 567 21.41 14.73 -0.16
C PHE A 567 20.74 13.55 0.56
N GLY A 568 21.27 13.10 1.69
CA GLY A 568 20.60 12.14 2.59
C GLY A 568 19.25 12.61 3.11
N LEU A 569 19.03 13.92 3.28
CA LEU A 569 17.71 14.46 3.66
C LEU A 569 16.70 14.46 2.50
N THR A 570 17.16 14.38 1.25
CA THR A 570 16.31 14.60 0.05
C THR A 570 15.19 13.55 -0.11
N PRO A 571 15.41 12.24 0.11
CA PRO A 571 14.33 11.24 0.11
C PRO A 571 13.22 11.50 1.12
N GLY A 572 13.50 12.28 2.18
CA GLY A 572 12.51 12.72 3.16
C GLY A 572 11.27 13.32 2.51
N LEU A 573 11.44 14.23 1.54
CA LEU A 573 10.32 14.90 0.88
C LEU A 573 9.38 13.94 0.11
N LEU A 574 9.92 12.86 -0.46
CA LEU A 574 9.12 11.83 -1.13
C LEU A 574 8.42 10.93 -0.09
N ILE A 575 9.14 10.56 0.97
CA ILE A 575 8.61 9.79 2.09
C ILE A 575 7.48 10.56 2.77
N ASP A 576 7.65 11.85 3.07
CA ASP A 576 6.67 12.74 3.69
C ASP A 576 5.36 12.80 2.92
N ARG A 577 5.41 12.75 1.58
CA ARG A 577 4.20 12.69 0.74
C ARG A 577 3.43 11.37 0.92
N LEU A 578 4.14 10.25 1.04
CA LEU A 578 3.55 8.93 1.34
C LEU A 578 3.08 8.83 2.80
N GLN A 579 3.80 9.46 3.73
CA GLN A 579 3.40 9.59 5.13
C GLN A 579 2.12 10.41 5.25
N GLY A 580 2.03 11.56 4.58
CA GLY A 580 0.85 12.41 4.58
C GLY A 580 -0.42 11.69 4.08
N GLN A 581 -0.30 10.70 3.20
CA GLN A 581 -1.42 9.84 2.80
C GLN A 581 -1.77 8.81 3.89
N ALA A 582 -0.79 8.11 4.44
CA ALA A 582 -1.03 7.13 5.51
C ALA A 582 -1.59 7.77 6.79
N ASN A 583 -1.05 8.92 7.20
CA ASN A 583 -1.50 9.65 8.38
C ASN A 583 -2.93 10.19 8.20
N ARG A 584 -3.32 10.57 6.96
CA ARG A 584 -4.72 10.85 6.63
C ARG A 584 -5.59 9.61 6.85
N TYR A 585 -5.23 8.45 6.29
CA TYR A 585 -5.99 7.20 6.49
C TYR A 585 -6.11 6.80 7.97
N LYS A 586 -5.04 7.01 8.75
CA LYS A 586 -5.03 6.76 10.20
C LYS A 586 -5.93 7.74 10.96
N SER A 587 -5.88 9.03 10.63
CA SER A 587 -6.79 10.04 11.20
C SER A 587 -8.25 9.81 10.80
N ASP A 588 -8.49 9.31 9.59
CA ASP A 588 -9.82 8.94 9.10
C ASP A 588 -10.35 7.72 9.87
N LEU A 589 -9.51 6.71 10.13
CA LEU A 589 -9.84 5.55 10.98
C LEU A 589 -10.14 5.99 12.42
N GLN A 590 -9.27 6.78 13.04
CA GLN A 590 -9.45 7.30 14.41
C GLN A 590 -10.77 8.08 14.55
N ARG A 591 -11.15 8.92 13.58
CA ARG A 591 -12.43 9.64 13.58
C ARG A 591 -13.66 8.74 13.47
N THR A 592 -13.50 7.49 13.02
CA THR A 592 -14.58 6.48 12.96
C THR A 592 -14.53 5.45 14.10
N ASN A 593 -13.57 5.56 15.02
CA ASN A 593 -13.65 4.96 16.34
C ASN A 593 -14.45 5.94 17.22
N ALA A 594 -15.65 5.55 17.66
CA ALA A 594 -16.36 6.38 18.64
C ALA A 594 -15.59 6.37 19.96
N GLN A 595 -15.42 7.56 20.54
CA GLN A 595 -14.77 7.79 21.84
C GLN A 595 -15.70 7.45 23.01
#